data_AF-A0A968WU81-F1
#
_entry.id   AF-A0A968WU81-F1
#
_cell.length_a   1.000
_cell.length_b   1.000
_cell.length_c   1.000
_cell.angle_alpha   90.00
_cell.angle_beta   90.00
_cell.angle_gamma   90.00
#
_symmetry.space_group_name_H-M   'P 1'
#
loop_
_entity.id
_entity.type
_entity.pdbx_description
1 polymer ?
#
loop_
_entity_poly.entity_id
_entity_poly.type
_entity_poly.pdbx_seq_one_letter_code
_entity_poly.pdbx_strand_id
1 'polypeptide(L)' 'MTASSNLFAPDADTSQPLTMFGPDFPFSYDEWLAHKAGLGSVPAHRHGEEVAIIGAGMAG' A
#
# COMPACT_ATOMS: atom_id res chain seq x y z
N MET A 1 -32.59 -12.29 37.33
CA MET A 1 -32.42 -12.58 35.89
C MET A 1 -31.35 -11.65 35.36
N THR A 2 -30.09 -12.05 35.50
CA THR A 2 -28.91 -11.31 35.05
C THR A 2 -28.62 -11.71 33.60
N ALA A 3 -28.79 -10.77 32.67
CA ALA A 3 -28.30 -10.96 31.31
C ALA A 3 -26.78 -10.75 31.33
N SER A 4 -26.02 -11.85 31.28
CA SER A 4 -24.58 -11.83 31.05
C SER A 4 -24.33 -11.34 29.63
N SER A 5 -24.04 -10.06 29.46
CA SER A 5 -23.47 -9.52 28.23
C SER A 5 -22.07 -10.11 28.05
N ASN A 6 -21.88 -10.82 26.95
CA ASN A 6 -20.64 -11.52 26.64
C ASN A 6 -19.54 -10.48 26.30
N LEU A 7 -18.67 -10.16 27.26
CA LEU A 7 -17.58 -9.16 27.15
C LEU A 7 -16.47 -9.52 26.13
N PHE A 8 -16.64 -10.60 25.38
CA PHE A 8 -15.65 -11.16 24.45
C PHE A 8 -16.11 -11.17 22.99
N ALA A 9 -17.28 -10.61 22.67
CA ALA A 9 -17.59 -10.33 21.28
C ALA A 9 -16.66 -9.19 20.83
N PRO A 10 -15.76 -9.38 19.85
CA PRO A 10 -15.04 -8.25 19.28
C PRO A 10 -16.10 -7.32 18.68
N ASP A 11 -16.22 -6.12 19.22
CA ASP A 11 -16.85 -5.02 18.48
C ASP A 11 -16.18 -5.00 17.11
N ALA A 12 -16.98 -5.00 16.03
CA ALA A 12 -16.44 -4.93 14.69
C ALA A 12 -15.60 -3.65 14.62
N ASP A 13 -14.28 -3.81 14.64
CA ASP A 13 -13.34 -2.72 14.79
C ASP A 13 -13.52 -1.74 13.64
N THR A 14 -14.06 -0.57 13.93
CA THR A 14 -14.28 0.51 12.96
C THR A 14 -13.05 1.40 12.80
N SER A 15 -11.94 1.05 13.46
CA SER A 15 -10.67 1.75 13.28
C SER A 15 -10.08 1.44 11.91
N GLN A 16 -9.42 2.43 11.30
CA GLN A 16 -8.71 2.22 10.04
C GLN A 16 -7.55 1.23 10.24
N PRO A 17 -7.25 0.38 9.25
CA PRO A 17 -6.14 -0.56 9.36
C PRO A 17 -4.82 0.15 9.66
N LEU A 18 -4.02 -0.42 10.56
CA LEU A 18 -2.63 -0.03 10.70
C LEU A 18 -1.86 -0.46 9.45
N THR A 19 -1.14 0.46 8.82
CA THR A 19 -0.35 0.21 7.60
C THR A 19 1.12 0.59 7.81
N MET A 20 1.97 0.23 6.84
CA MET A 20 3.38 0.63 6.81
C MET A 20 3.55 2.08 6.28
N PHE A 21 2.70 3.01 6.74
CA PHE A 21 2.73 4.43 6.36
C PHE A 21 3.78 5.22 7.15
N GLY A 22 5.04 4.79 7.06
CA GLY A 22 6.17 5.47 7.70
C GLY A 22 6.07 5.55 9.24
N PRO A 23 7.12 6.08 9.87
CA PRO A 23 7.15 7.52 10.14
C PRO A 23 8.23 8.27 9.37
N ASP A 24 9.26 7.58 8.88
CA ASP A 24 10.42 8.20 8.22
C ASP A 24 10.07 8.79 6.85
N PHE A 25 9.21 8.10 6.10
CA PHE A 25 8.67 8.57 4.82
C PHE A 25 7.19 8.19 4.69
N PRO A 26 6.28 9.05 5.18
CA PRO A 26 4.84 8.80 5.18
C PRO A 26 4.24 9.06 3.78
N PHE A 27 4.49 8.14 2.84
CA PHE A 27 3.96 8.17 1.47
C PHE A 27 3.01 6.98 1.23
N SER A 28 1.83 7.25 0.66
CA SER A 28 0.80 6.24 0.39
C SER A 28 1.10 5.46 -0.89
N TYR A 29 2.06 4.53 -0.81
CA TYR A 29 2.43 3.67 -1.95
C TYR A 29 1.24 2.88 -2.50
N ASP A 30 0.32 2.46 -1.64
CA ASP A 30 -0.91 1.74 -1.99
C ASP A 30 -1.86 2.60 -2.85
N GLU A 31 -2.14 3.83 -2.42
CA GLU A 31 -2.95 4.76 -3.19
C GLU A 31 -2.27 5.18 -4.50
N TRP A 32 -0.95 5.42 -4.47
CA TRP A 32 -0.18 5.79 -5.65
C TRP A 32 -0.23 4.70 -6.72
N LEU A 33 -0.12 3.42 -6.33
CA LEU A 33 -0.23 2.28 -7.22
C LEU A 33 -1.68 2.06 -7.73
N ALA A 34 -2.68 2.31 -6.88
CA ALA A 34 -4.09 2.10 -7.24
C ALA A 34 -4.68 3.22 -8.11
N HIS A 35 -4.00 4.36 -8.23
CA HIS A 35 -4.55 5.53 -8.91
C HIS A 35 -4.69 5.31 -10.42
N LYS A 36 -5.85 5.68 -10.99
CA LYS A 36 -6.19 5.44 -12.40
C LYS A 36 -5.29 6.15 -13.42
N ALA A 37 -4.56 7.19 -13.00
CA ALA A 37 -3.61 7.89 -13.87
C ALA A 37 -2.28 7.13 -14.06
N GLY A 38 -2.02 6.07 -13.29
CA GLY A 38 -0.75 5.36 -13.28
C GLY A 38 0.40 6.14 -12.61
N LEU A 39 1.63 5.63 -12.73
CA LEU A 39 2.82 6.20 -12.09
C LEU A 39 3.42 7.39 -12.84
N GLY A 40 3.01 7.60 -14.09
CA GLY A 40 3.55 8.62 -14.99
C GLY A 40 3.81 8.08 -16.39
N SER A 41 4.61 8.80 -17.17
CA SER A 41 5.03 8.38 -18.51
C SER A 41 6.46 8.85 -18.82
N VAL A 42 7.11 8.15 -19.73
CA VAL A 42 8.45 8.48 -20.25
C VAL A 42 8.30 9.13 -21.64
N PRO A 43 9.11 10.14 -22.00
CA PRO A 43 9.10 10.71 -23.35
C PRO A 43 9.24 9.65 -24.45
N ALA A 44 8.45 9.76 -25.52
CA ALA A 44 8.36 8.73 -26.55
C ALA A 44 9.70 8.36 -27.22
N HIS A 45 10.61 9.32 -27.39
CA HIS A 45 11.91 9.09 -28.01
C HIS A 45 12.87 8.26 -27.14
N ARG A 46 12.53 8.00 -25.87
CA ARG A 46 13.31 7.16 -24.95
C ARG A 46 12.75 5.75 -24.79
N HIS A 47 11.62 5.45 -25.44
CA HIS A 47 11.03 4.12 -25.38
C HIS A 47 11.99 3.12 -26.04
N GLY A 48 12.30 2.04 -25.34
CA GLY A 48 13.25 1.01 -25.79
C GLY A 48 14.70 1.25 -25.38
N GLU A 49 15.03 2.37 -24.74
CA GLU A 49 16.34 2.53 -24.08
C GLU A 49 16.47 1.52 -22.92
N GLU A 50 17.59 0.80 -22.85
CA GLU A 50 17.81 -0.23 -21.84
C GLU A 50 18.13 0.36 -20.47
N VAL A 51 17.62 -0.29 -19.42
CA VAL A 51 17.95 0.01 -18.02
C VAL A 51 18.41 -1.27 -17.35
N ALA A 52 19.63 -1.27 -16.82
CA ALA A 52 20.19 -2.43 -16.13
C ALA A 52 19.52 -2.63 -14.76
N ILE A 53 19.07 -3.86 -14.49
CA ILE A 53 18.56 -4.29 -13.18
C ILE A 53 19.51 -5.37 -12.64
N ILE A 54 20.11 -5.12 -11.48
CA ILE A 54 21.06 -6.04 -10.85
C ILE A 54 20.39 -6.71 -9.66
N GLY A 55 20.01 -7.98 -9.85
CA GLY A 55 19.29 -8.79 -8.88
C GLY A 55 17.83 -9.01 -9.29
N ALA A 56 17.35 -10.25 -9.18
CA ALA A 56 16.00 -10.67 -9.57
C ALA A 56 15.17 -11.08 -8.34
N GLY A 57 15.08 -10.18 -7.36
CA GLY A 57 14.36 -10.37 -6.09
C GLY A 57 13.03 -9.60 -6.07
N MET A 58 12.39 -9.42 -4.92
CA MET A 58 11.12 -8.66 -4.87
C MET A 58 11.25 -7.18 -5.26
N ALA A 59 12.46 -6.60 -5.12
CA ALA A 59 12.70 -5.19 -5.39
C ALA A 59 13.21 -4.89 -6.81
N GLY A 60 13.72 -5.90 -7.53
CA GLY A 60 14.36 -5.75 -8.84
C GLY A 60 13.76 -6.73 -9.83
#